data_AF-A0ABD0WVE1-F1
#
_entry.id   AF-A0ABD0WVE1-F1
#
_cell.length_a   1.000
_cell.length_b   1.000
_cell.length_c   1.000
_cell.angle_alpha   90.00
_cell.angle_beta   90.00
_cell.angle_gamma   90.00
#
_symmetry.space_group_name_H-M   'P 1'
#
loop_
_entity.id
_entity.type
_entity.pdbx_description
1 polymer ?
#
loop_
_entity_poly.entity_id
_entity_poly.type
_entity_poly.pdbx_seq_one_letter_code
_entity_poly.pdbx_strand_id
1 'polypeptide(L)'
;MTPQWVKPWIALLFGLSATYSDDVGVRQSHNQQVCSTFGNYHYKTFDGDFFQLPYTCNYVLTSLCKSNTGYEEFNIQLQREEVDGQPIIKKVSLKLDGTFVVLAHSSITVNGEQ
;
A
#
# COMPACT_ATOMS: atom_id res chain seq x y z
N MET A 1 26.63 47.35 12.01
CA MET A 1 25.90 48.51 12.59
C MET A 1 24.42 48.39 12.25
N THR A 2 23.65 47.75 13.14
CA THR A 2 22.27 48.12 13.50
C THR A 2 22.08 47.66 14.97
N PRO A 3 21.46 48.48 15.83
CA PRO A 3 21.64 48.38 17.27
C PRO A 3 20.61 47.45 17.95
N GLN A 4 21.12 46.72 18.95
CA GLN A 4 20.38 46.10 20.04
C GLN A 4 19.70 47.19 20.91
N TRP A 5 18.71 46.82 21.72
CA TRP A 5 17.81 47.62 22.61
C TRP A 5 16.40 47.74 21.99
N VAL A 6 15.32 47.10 22.45
CA VAL A 6 14.88 46.65 23.78
C VAL A 6 13.77 45.59 23.62
N LYS A 7 13.88 44.42 24.24
CA LYS A 7 12.70 43.62 24.63
C LYS A 7 12.90 43.13 26.06
N PRO A 8 12.26 43.78 27.05
CA PRO A 8 12.47 43.54 28.47
C PRO A 8 11.79 42.24 28.92
N TRP A 9 12.44 41.60 29.88
CA TRP A 9 12.00 40.49 30.75
C TRP A 9 10.54 40.03 30.69
N ILE A 10 10.26 38.92 29.98
CA ILE A 10 9.30 37.89 30.41
C ILE A 10 9.86 36.53 30.00
N ALA A 11 10.88 36.08 30.73
CA ALA A 11 11.28 34.68 30.77
C ALA A 11 11.21 34.27 32.23
N LEU A 12 10.00 33.92 32.70
CA LEU A 12 9.71 33.20 33.94
C LEU A 12 8.17 33.09 34.03
N LEU A 13 7.67 31.85 34.12
CA LEU A 13 6.37 31.42 34.70
C LEU A 13 5.44 30.49 33.89
N PHE A 14 5.83 29.93 32.74
CA PHE A 14 5.14 28.72 32.26
C PHE A 14 6.14 27.66 31.84
N GLY A 15 6.36 26.71 32.75
CA GLY A 15 6.86 25.40 32.37
C GLY A 15 5.81 24.74 31.48
N LEU A 16 5.97 24.87 30.17
CA LEU A 16 5.55 23.81 29.28
C LEU A 16 6.78 22.94 29.08
N SER A 17 6.82 21.81 29.76
CA SER A 17 7.45 20.64 29.17
C SER A 17 6.80 20.50 27.80
N ALA A 18 7.52 20.86 26.74
CA ALA A 18 7.19 20.36 25.44
C ALA A 18 7.41 18.85 25.55
N THR A 19 6.38 18.11 25.94
CA THR A 19 6.30 16.69 25.61
C THR A 19 6.25 16.68 24.09
N TYR A 20 7.42 16.55 23.48
CA TYR A 20 7.54 16.00 22.15
C TYR A 20 6.68 14.74 22.17
N SER A 21 5.56 14.76 21.43
CA SER A 21 4.85 13.52 21.19
C SER A 21 5.88 12.57 20.60
N ASP A 22 6.20 11.49 21.31
CA ASP A 22 6.82 10.33 20.71
C ASP A 22 5.91 9.97 19.54
N ASP A 23 6.35 10.30 18.32
CA ASP A 23 5.81 9.71 17.11
C ASP A 23 6.06 8.22 17.29
N VAL A 24 5.02 7.50 17.70
CA VAL A 24 5.03 6.05 17.81
C VAL A 24 5.58 5.57 16.49
N GLY A 25 6.82 5.09 16.49
CA GLY A 25 7.57 4.75 15.29
C GLY A 25 6.81 3.73 14.48
N VAL A 26 5.94 4.19 13.60
CA VAL A 26 5.40 3.41 12.50
C VAL A 26 6.62 3.10 11.67
N ARG A 27 7.12 1.87 11.77
CA ARG A 27 8.17 1.36 10.88
C ARG A 27 7.76 1.78 9.48
N GLN A 28 8.51 2.71 8.87
CA GLN A 28 8.12 3.30 7.60
C GLN A 28 7.86 2.17 6.61
N SER A 29 6.58 1.99 6.29
CA SER A 29 6.09 0.90 5.46
C SER A 29 6.47 1.23 4.02
N HIS A 30 7.70 0.90 3.62
CA HIS A 30 8.24 1.05 2.27
C HIS A 30 7.86 2.37 1.58
N ASN A 31 8.49 3.50 1.94
CA ASN A 31 8.47 4.80 1.21
C ASN A 31 7.16 5.24 0.53
N GLN A 32 5.97 4.77 0.96
CA GLN A 32 4.68 4.98 0.27
C GLN A 32 4.74 4.66 -1.24
N GLN A 33 5.32 3.52 -1.62
CA GLN A 33 5.48 3.10 -3.02
C GLN A 33 5.07 1.66 -3.32
N VAL A 34 4.68 0.90 -2.28
CA VAL A 34 4.40 -0.53 -2.40
C VAL A 34 2.98 -0.81 -1.97
N CYS A 35 2.14 -1.23 -2.92
CA CYS A 35 0.82 -1.82 -2.63
C CYS A 35 1.00 -3.24 -2.08
N SER A 36 0.21 -3.62 -1.08
CA SER A 36 0.33 -4.93 -0.43
C SER A 36 -1.01 -5.47 0.03
N THR A 37 -1.14 -6.79 0.09
CA THR A 37 -2.27 -7.46 0.75
C THR A 37 -1.74 -8.57 1.65
N PHE A 38 -2.37 -8.78 2.79
CA PHE A 38 -1.92 -9.75 3.78
C PHE A 38 -3.06 -10.17 4.70
N GLY A 39 -2.88 -11.30 5.39
CA GLY A 39 -3.79 -11.79 6.42
C GLY A 39 -5.26 -11.81 6.02
N ASN A 40 -6.10 -11.39 6.97
CA ASN A 40 -7.56 -11.43 6.91
C ASN A 40 -8.15 -10.26 6.10
N TYR A 41 -7.99 -10.32 4.78
CA TYR A 41 -8.50 -9.32 3.83
C TYR A 41 -7.93 -7.90 3.98
N HIS A 42 -6.72 -7.75 4.54
CA HIS A 42 -6.09 -6.43 4.64
C HIS A 42 -5.37 -6.04 3.36
N TYR A 43 -5.41 -4.75 3.09
CA TYR A 43 -4.70 -4.11 1.98
C TYR A 43 -4.04 -2.83 2.46
N LYS A 44 -2.94 -2.49 1.78
CA LYS A 44 -2.27 -1.20 1.84
C LYS A 44 -2.19 -0.64 0.42
N THR A 45 -2.67 0.59 0.19
CA THR A 45 -2.51 1.28 -1.10
C THR A 45 -1.04 1.68 -1.33
N PHE A 46 -0.74 2.16 -2.54
CA PHE A 46 0.57 2.76 -2.82
C PHE A 46 0.84 3.97 -1.90
N ASP A 47 -0.17 4.82 -1.67
CA ASP A 47 -0.07 6.03 -0.84
C ASP A 47 -0.02 5.71 0.69
N GLY A 48 -0.22 4.45 1.06
CA GLY A 48 -0.09 3.97 2.44
C GLY A 48 -1.40 3.82 3.21
N ASP A 49 -2.55 3.98 2.57
CA ASP A 49 -3.86 3.82 3.20
C ASP A 49 -4.19 2.35 3.43
N PHE A 50 -4.80 2.04 4.57
CA PHE A 50 -5.20 0.69 4.95
C PHE A 50 -6.71 0.49 4.82
N PHE A 51 -7.09 -0.64 4.23
CA PHE A 51 -8.48 -1.02 4.04
C PHE A 51 -8.68 -2.53 4.20
N GLN A 52 -9.91 -2.93 4.52
CA GLN A 52 -10.31 -4.33 4.61
C GLN A 52 -11.44 -4.60 3.62
N LEU A 53 -11.24 -5.56 2.73
CA LEU A 53 -12.23 -5.92 1.69
C LEU A 53 -12.54 -7.42 1.79
N PRO A 54 -13.56 -7.83 2.57
CA PRO A 54 -13.92 -9.22 2.79
C PRO A 54 -14.69 -9.80 1.60
N TYR A 55 -14.08 -9.74 0.41
CA TYR A 55 -14.65 -10.22 -0.84
C TYR A 55 -13.80 -11.35 -1.43
N THR A 56 -14.47 -12.35 -1.98
CA THR A 56 -13.87 -13.54 -2.64
C THR A 56 -14.01 -13.48 -4.17
N CYS A 57 -14.69 -12.47 -4.69
CA CYS A 57 -14.74 -12.21 -6.12
C CYS A 57 -13.34 -11.94 -6.68
N ASN A 58 -13.19 -12.08 -7.99
CA ASN A 58 -12.01 -11.59 -8.69
C ASN A 58 -12.13 -10.06 -8.84
N TYR A 59 -11.10 -9.32 -8.44
CA TYR A 59 -11.04 -7.86 -8.58
C TYR A 59 -9.68 -7.38 -9.07
N VAL A 60 -9.66 -6.17 -9.60
CA VAL A 60 -8.44 -5.48 -10.01
C VAL A 60 -7.74 -4.98 -8.74
N LEU A 61 -6.55 -5.49 -8.47
CA LEU A 61 -5.69 -5.01 -7.39
C LEU A 61 -5.00 -3.71 -7.80
N THR A 62 -4.50 -3.67 -9.04
CA THR A 62 -3.93 -2.46 -9.65
C THR A 62 -3.88 -2.61 -11.17
N SER A 63 -4.06 -1.51 -11.89
CA SER A 63 -3.93 -1.45 -13.34
C SER A 63 -3.46 -0.07 -13.78
N LEU A 64 -2.89 0.01 -14.98
CA LEU A 64 -2.61 1.28 -15.62
C LEU A 64 -3.83 1.75 -16.43
N CYS A 65 -4.61 2.70 -15.88
CA CYS A 65 -5.83 3.18 -16.53
C CYS A 65 -5.60 4.12 -17.73
N LYS A 66 -4.43 4.77 -17.81
CA LYS A 66 -4.08 5.71 -18.89
C LYS A 66 -2.78 5.29 -19.54
N SER A 67 -2.89 4.57 -20.65
CA SER A 67 -1.75 4.28 -21.51
C SER A 67 -1.69 5.26 -22.66
N ASN A 68 -0.52 5.85 -22.89
CA ASN A 68 -0.28 6.75 -24.02
C ASN A 68 -0.30 6.01 -25.38
N THR A 69 -0.29 4.67 -25.37
CA THR A 69 -0.22 3.81 -26.56
C THR A 69 -1.55 3.14 -26.90
N GLY A 70 -2.59 3.31 -26.08
CA GLY A 70 -3.89 2.66 -26.26
C GLY A 70 -3.94 1.18 -25.82
N TYR A 71 -2.86 0.65 -25.26
CA TYR A 71 -2.76 -0.72 -24.75
C TYR A 71 -2.58 -0.74 -23.23
N GLU A 72 -3.27 -1.63 -22.51
CA GLU A 72 -3.02 -1.84 -21.08
C GLU A 72 -1.62 -2.45 -20.85
N GLU A 73 -0.67 -1.62 -20.38
CA GLU A 73 0.70 -2.06 -20.07
C GLU A 73 0.70 -3.09 -18.95
N PHE A 74 -0.09 -2.85 -17.89
CA PHE A 74 -0.31 -3.86 -16.86
C PHE A 74 -1.72 -3.85 -16.27
N ASN A 75 -2.19 -5.06 -15.92
CA ASN A 75 -3.41 -5.31 -15.19
C ASN A 75 -3.20 -6.49 -14.23
N ILE A 76 -3.30 -6.23 -12.93
CA ILE A 76 -3.09 -7.22 -11.88
C ILE A 76 -4.41 -7.45 -11.17
N GLN A 77 -4.87 -8.70 -11.20
CA GLN A 77 -6.11 -9.13 -10.58
C GLN A 77 -5.84 -10.17 -9.50
N LEU A 78 -6.65 -10.13 -8.45
CA LEU A 78 -6.53 -10.98 -7.29
C LEU A 78 -7.88 -11.63 -7.01
N GLN A 79 -7.84 -12.93 -6.72
CA GLN A 79 -8.99 -13.69 -6.28
C GLN A 79 -8.66 -14.40 -4.99
N ARG A 80 -9.50 -14.19 -3.98
CA ARG A 80 -9.45 -14.91 -2.71
C ARG A 80 -10.51 -16.00 -2.66
N GLU A 81 -10.28 -16.99 -1.82
CA GLU A 81 -11.31 -17.95 -1.42
C GLU A 81 -11.22 -18.19 0.08
N GLU A 82 -12.27 -18.75 0.66
CA GLU A 82 -12.32 -19.12 2.07
C GLU A 82 -12.16 -20.63 2.19
N VAL A 83 -11.16 -21.06 2.94
CA VAL A 83 -10.91 -22.47 3.27
C VAL A 83 -10.87 -22.57 4.79
N ASP A 84 -11.75 -23.38 5.37
CA ASP A 84 -11.87 -23.56 6.83
C ASP A 84 -12.02 -22.24 7.61
N GLY A 85 -12.78 -21.29 7.07
CA GLY A 85 -12.99 -19.97 7.68
C GLY A 85 -11.79 -19.02 7.55
N GLN A 86 -10.74 -19.40 6.80
CA GLN A 86 -9.55 -18.59 6.58
C GLN A 86 -9.50 -18.08 5.13
N PRO A 87 -9.28 -16.77 4.91
CA PRO A 87 -9.15 -16.25 3.56
C PRO A 87 -7.76 -16.52 3.00
N ILE A 88 -7.70 -17.28 1.92
CA ILE A 88 -6.48 -17.58 1.18
C ILE A 88 -6.48 -16.89 -0.18
N ILE A 89 -5.29 -16.65 -0.71
CA ILE A 89 -5.14 -16.19 -2.10
C ILE A 89 -5.28 -17.42 -3.00
N LYS A 90 -6.38 -17.47 -3.75
CA LYS A 90 -6.65 -18.55 -4.71
C LYS A 90 -5.79 -18.39 -5.97
N LYS A 91 -5.76 -17.15 -6.48
CA LYS A 91 -5.18 -16.84 -7.78
C LYS A 91 -4.74 -15.39 -7.87
N VAL A 92 -3.59 -15.15 -8.48
CA VAL A 92 -3.13 -13.83 -8.93
C VAL A 92 -2.93 -13.90 -10.44
N SER A 93 -3.60 -13.03 -11.19
CA SER A 93 -3.45 -12.94 -12.64
C SER A 93 -2.73 -11.63 -12.97
N LEU A 94 -1.64 -11.71 -13.74
CA LEU A 94 -0.86 -10.57 -14.18
C LEU A 94 -0.89 -10.53 -15.71
N LYS A 95 -1.40 -9.45 -16.27
CA LYS A 95 -1.20 -9.11 -17.67
C LYS A 95 -0.10 -8.06 -17.71
N LEU A 96 1.02 -8.35 -18.36
CA LEU A 96 2.23 -7.53 -18.42
C LEU A 96 2.70 -7.44 -19.86
N ASP A 97 2.51 -6.30 -20.52
CA ASP A 97 2.97 -6.04 -21.90
C ASP A 97 2.70 -7.20 -22.88
N GLY A 98 1.45 -7.68 -22.88
CA GLY A 98 1.00 -8.81 -23.71
C GLY A 98 1.29 -10.21 -23.14
N THR A 99 2.12 -10.34 -22.12
CA THR A 99 2.35 -11.60 -21.39
C THR A 99 1.27 -11.81 -20.33
N PHE A 100 0.72 -13.02 -20.25
CA PHE A 100 -0.25 -13.40 -19.23
C PHE A 100 0.35 -14.41 -18.26
N VAL A 101 0.54 -14.01 -17.00
CA VAL A 101 1.06 -14.86 -15.93
C VAL A 101 -0.06 -15.14 -14.93
N VAL A 102 -0.23 -16.40 -14.56
CA VAL A 102 -1.16 -16.81 -13.50
C VAL A 102 -0.36 -17.49 -12.41
N LEU A 103 -0.47 -16.97 -11.19
CA LEU A 103 0.03 -17.59 -9.98
C LEU A 103 -1.15 -18.24 -9.27
N ALA A 104 -1.07 -19.55 -9.04
CA ALA A 104 -2.04 -20.30 -8.27
C ALA A 104 -1.31 -21.21 -7.27
N HIS A 105 -2.05 -22.01 -6.52
CA HIS A 105 -1.46 -22.89 -5.52
C HIS A 105 -0.43 -23.85 -6.15
N SER A 106 0.86 -23.63 -5.81
CA SER A 106 1.99 -24.42 -6.29
C SER A 106 2.18 -24.47 -7.82
N SER A 107 1.58 -23.53 -8.57
CA SER A 107 1.75 -23.44 -10.02
C SER A 107 1.91 -22.01 -10.50
N ILE A 108 2.73 -21.87 -11.53
CA ILE A 108 2.90 -20.64 -12.29
C ILE A 108 2.63 -21.03 -13.74
N THR A 109 1.77 -20.28 -14.42
CA THR A 109 1.46 -20.50 -15.83
C THR A 109 1.74 -19.22 -16.59
N VAL A 110 2.46 -19.32 -17.70
CA VAL A 110 2.80 -18.19 -18.58
C VAL A 110 2.16 -18.46 -19.94
N ASN A 111 1.29 -17.57 -20.39
CA ASN A 111 0.56 -17.66 -21.66
C ASN A 111 -0.21 -18.99 -21.86
N GLY A 112 -0.61 -19.64 -20.76
CA GLY A 112 -1.30 -20.94 -20.77
C GLY A 112 -0.37 -22.16 -20.70
N GLU A 113 0.94 -21.96 -20.70
CA GLU A 113 1.96 -23.01 -20.55
C GLU A 113 2.55 -23.01 -19.13
N GLN A 114 2.93 -24.19 -18.61
CA GLN A 114 3.46 -24.39 -17.25
C GLN A 114 4.97 -24.61 -17.26
#